data_AF-A0A3D3BS40-F1
#
_entry.id   AF-A0A3D3BS40-F1
#
_cell.length_a   1.000
_cell.length_b   1.000
_cell.length_c   1.000
_cell.angle_alpha   90.00
_cell.angle_beta   90.00
_cell.angle_gamma   90.00
#
_symmetry.space_group_name_H-M   'P 1'
#
loop_
_entity.id
_entity.type
_entity.pdbx_description
1 polymer ?
#
loop_
_entity_poly.entity_id
_entity_poly.type
_entity_poly.pdbx_seq_one_letter_code
_entity_poly.pdbx_strand_id
1 'polypeptide(L)' 'LKGNKGNQNYPIPDDADISDLTSVTIWCERFSVSFGAAELIST' A
#
# COMPACT_ATOMS: atom_id res chain seq x y z
N LEU A 1 -3.70 3.58 12.84
CA LEU A 1 -3.39 4.94 12.33
C LEU A 1 -4.34 5.95 12.97
N LYS A 2 -3.94 6.57 14.09
CA LYS A 2 -4.66 7.74 14.62
C LYS A 2 -4.29 8.90 13.69
N GLY A 3 -5.19 9.31 12.80
CA GLY A 3 -4.91 10.33 11.77
C GLY A 3 -5.20 9.93 10.32
N ASN A 4 -5.98 8.88 10.06
CA ASN A 4 -6.40 8.43 8.72
C ASN A 4 -7.52 9.27 8.09
N LYS A 5 -7.65 10.55 8.46
CA LYS A 5 -8.65 11.44 7.87
C LYS A 5 -8.01 12.16 6.68
N GLY A 6 -8.50 11.85 5.48
CA GLY A 6 -8.00 12.43 4.23
C GLY A 6 -7.17 11.43 3.42
N ASN A 7 -6.64 11.90 2.29
CA ASN A 7 -5.89 11.08 1.35
C ASN A 7 -4.46 10.87 1.84
N GLN A 8 -4.06 9.60 1.90
CA GLN A 8 -2.68 9.21 2.20
C GLN A 8 -2.02 8.80 0.90
N ASN A 9 -1.15 9.65 0.37
CA ASN A 9 -0.44 9.40 -0.87
C ASN A 9 0.99 8.97 -0.55
N TYR A 10 1.39 7.82 -1.08
CA TYR A 10 2.74 7.27 -0.94
C TYR A 10 3.37 7.19 -2.33
N PRO A 11 4.52 7.83 -2.57
CA PRO A 11 5.20 7.71 -3.85
C PRO A 11 5.66 6.27 -4.05
N ILE A 12 5.41 5.74 -5.24
CA ILE A 12 5.94 4.46 -5.70
C ILE A 12 7.17 4.78 -6.55
N PRO A 13 8.30 4.07 -6.37
CA PRO A 13 9.46 4.23 -7.25
C PRO A 13 9.11 3.98 -8.72
N ASP A 14 9.69 4.76 -9.63
CA ASP A 14 9.42 4.64 -11.07
C ASP A 14 9.88 3.30 -11.67
N ASP A 15 10.82 2.62 -10.99
CA ASP A 15 11.38 1.32 -11.37
C ASP A 15 10.68 0.14 -10.67
N ALA A 16 9.62 0.38 -9.90
CA ALA A 16 8.86 -0.68 -9.26
C ALA A 16 8.02 -1.43 -10.30
N ASP A 17 8.38 -2.68 -10.56
CA ASP A 17 7.53 -3.58 -11.33
C ASP A 17 6.38 -4.12 -10.47
N ILE A 18 5.16 -3.78 -10.87
CA ILE A 18 3.92 -4.17 -10.19
C ILE A 18 2.99 -4.98 -11.09
N SER A 19 3.44 -5.37 -12.30
CA SER A 19 2.56 -6.00 -13.31
C SER A 19 1.93 -7.30 -12.82
N ASP A 20 2.64 -8.03 -11.98
CA ASP A 20 2.25 -9.35 -11.49
C ASP A 20 1.59 -9.28 -10.09
N LEU A 21 1.38 -8.08 -9.56
CA LEU A 21 0.78 -7.84 -8.26
C LEU A 21 -0.70 -7.48 -8.37
N THR A 22 -1.49 -7.94 -7.41
CA THR A 22 -2.95 -7.71 -7.38
C THR A 22 -3.41 -6.77 -6.28
N SER A 23 -2.54 -6.42 -5.33
CA SER A 23 -2.89 -5.57 -4.20
C SER A 23 -1.67 -4.88 -3.59
N VAL A 24 -1.93 -3.77 -2.88
CA VAL A 24 -0.98 -3.07 -2.01
C VAL A 24 -1.44 -3.21 -0.57
N THR A 25 -0.49 -3.40 0.35
CA THR A 25 -0.74 -3.42 1.80
C THR A 25 0.13 -2.42 2.55
N ILE A 26 -0.44 -1.83 3.61
CA ILE A 26 0.29 -1.05 4.60
C ILE A 26 0.76 -2.03 5.69
N TRP A 27 2.07 -2.26 5.75
CA TRP A 27 2.70 -3.15 6.72
C TRP A 27 3.06 -2.43 8.02
N CYS A 28 2.78 -3.07 9.16
CA CYS A 28 3.25 -2.61 10.47
C CYS A 28 4.40 -3.49 10.95
N GLU A 29 5.63 -2.98 10.78
CA GLU A 29 6.85 -3.74 11.09
C GLU A 29 6.93 -4.19 12.56
N ARG A 30 6.58 -3.30 13.49
CA ARG A 30 6.68 -3.57 14.95
C ARG A 30 5.88 -4.78 15.42
N PHE A 31 4.80 -5.10 14.72
CA PHE A 31 3.91 -6.21 15.09
C PHE A 31 3.88 -7.32 14.03
N SER A 32 4.59 -7.13 12.92
CA SER A 32 4.60 -8.03 11.77
C SER A 32 3.18 -8.36 11.26
N VAL A 33 2.34 -7.34 11.08
CA VAL A 33 0.95 -7.49 10.60
C VAL A 33 0.60 -6.56 9.44
N SER A 34 -0.32 -7.02 8.60
CA SER A 34 -1.03 -6.20 7.60
C SER A 34 -2.03 -5.28 8.30
N PHE A 35 -1.91 -3.97 8.10
CA PHE A 35 -2.76 -2.97 8.75
C PHE A 35 -3.92 -2.49 7.86
N GLY A 36 -3.80 -2.64 6.54
CA GLY A 36 -4.82 -2.29 5.57
C GLY A 36 -4.34 -2.61 4.15
N ALA A 37 -5.28 -2.91 3.24
CA ALA A 37 -4.96 -3.28 1.87
C ALA A 37 -5.91 -2.61 0.87
N ALA A 38 -5.43 -2.42 -0.35
CA ALA A 38 -6.19 -1.95 -1.50
C ALA A 38 -5.87 -2.81 -2.73
N GLU A 39 -6.84 -2.99 -3.61
CA GLU A 39 -6.68 -3.69 -4.88
C GLU A 39 -5.85 -2.84 -5.86
N LEU A 40 -4.95 -3.49 -6.60
CA LEU A 40 -4.26 -2.87 -7.73
C LEU A 40 -5.08 -3.12 -8.99
N ILE A 41 -5.53 -2.04 -9.63
CA ILE A 41 -6.26 -2.11 -10.89
C ILE A 41 -5.28 -1.77 -12.01
N SER A 42 -5.01 -2.73 -12.90
CA SER A 42 -4.29 -2.46 -14.14
C SER A 42 -5.20 -1.64 -15.06
N THR A 43 -4.69 -0.50 -15.52
CA THR A 43 -5.42 0.46 -16.37
C THR A 43 -5.45 0.02 -17.83
#